data_AF-A0A9W8IUM5-F1
#
_entry.id   AF-A0A9W8IUM5-F1
#
_cell.length_a   1.000
_cell.length_b   1.000
_cell.length_c   1.000
_cell.angle_alpha   90.00
_cell.angle_beta   90.00
_cell.angle_gamma   90.00
#
_symmetry.space_group_name_H-M   'P 1'
#
loop_
_entity.id
_entity.type
_entity.pdbx_description
1 polymer ?
#
loop_
_entity_poly.entity_id
_entity_poly.type
_entity_poly.pdbx_seq_one_letter_code
_entity_poly.pdbx_strand_id
1 'polypeptide(L)'
;MDYKLTYGGKDTAVSFDTYCDASHGDCLDSGRSTGGYLTVMGGGAIGWSSKLQPIVALSSTEAEYMVATEAAKEILWMRNILREFGLPQHGASPLHIDNQSAISVSKNPEHFG
;
A
#
# COMPACT_ATOMS: atom_id res chain seq x y z
N MET A 1 -11.82 15.66 32.33
CA MET A 1 -11.48 16.28 31.03
C MET A 1 -10.70 15.22 30.27
N ASP A 2 -11.22 14.74 29.14
CA ASP A 2 -10.54 13.77 28.28
C ASP A 2 -9.56 14.50 27.37
N TYR A 3 -8.28 14.40 27.69
CA TYR A 3 -7.22 14.94 26.86
C TYR A 3 -6.73 13.86 25.89
N LYS A 4 -6.58 14.20 24.61
CA LYS A 4 -5.96 13.33 23.60
C LYS A 4 -4.73 14.00 23.01
N LEU A 5 -3.68 13.20 22.77
CA LEU A 5 -2.51 13.61 22.01
C LEU A 5 -2.84 13.43 20.52
N THR A 6 -2.77 14.50 19.73
CA THR A 6 -2.98 14.44 18.27
C THR A 6 -1.63 14.53 17.58
N TYR A 7 -1.34 13.56 16.71
CA TYR A 7 -0.18 13.60 15.81
C TYR A 7 -0.62 14.23 14.47
N GLY A 8 -0.20 15.47 14.18
CA GLY A 8 -0.47 16.20 12.92
C GLY A 8 -1.07 17.61 13.08
N GLY A 9 -0.85 18.49 12.08
CA GLY A 9 -1.46 19.83 11.95
C GLY A 9 -2.92 19.83 11.45
N LYS A 10 -3.51 21.03 11.26
CA LYS A 10 -4.94 21.32 10.92
C LYS A 10 -5.81 20.07 10.68
N ASP A 11 -6.56 19.68 11.71
CA ASP A 11 -7.73 18.78 11.73
C ASP A 11 -7.86 17.84 10.52
N THR A 12 -6.78 17.11 10.20
CA THR A 12 -6.77 16.20 9.06
C THR A 12 -7.35 14.90 9.57
N ALA A 13 -8.43 14.44 8.93
CA ALA A 13 -9.02 13.15 9.25
C ALA A 13 -7.90 12.09 9.31
N VAL A 14 -7.95 11.23 10.33
CA VAL A 14 -7.03 10.10 10.48
C VAL A 14 -7.39 9.08 9.40
N SER A 15 -6.89 9.29 8.19
CA SER A 15 -7.06 8.42 7.03
C SER A 15 -5.69 7.94 6.55
N PHE A 16 -5.64 6.70 6.08
CA PHE A 16 -4.48 6.18 5.39
C PHE A 16 -4.28 6.86 4.05
N ASP A 17 -3.03 7.15 3.72
CA ASP A 17 -2.59 7.53 2.40
C ASP A 17 -1.39 6.64 2.03
N THR A 18 -1.58 5.70 1.11
CA THR A 18 -0.60 4.64 0.84
C THR A 18 -0.10 4.71 -0.59
N TYR A 19 1.21 4.61 -0.77
CA TYR A 19 1.89 4.65 -2.07
C TYR A 19 2.63 3.33 -2.25
N CYS A 20 2.65 2.78 -3.47
CA CYS A 20 3.49 1.63 -3.80
C CYS A 20 4.17 1.82 -5.17
N ASP A 21 5.29 1.14 -5.34
CA ASP A 21 6.12 1.16 -6.54
C ASP A 21 6.93 -0.14 -6.64
N ALA A 22 7.23 -0.59 -7.85
CA ALA A 22 8.05 -1.75 -8.10
C ALA A 22 9.02 -1.56 -9.28
N SER A 23 10.29 -1.88 -9.03
CA SER A 23 11.32 -1.96 -10.06
C SER A 23 11.37 -3.37 -10.66
N HIS A 24 10.89 -3.55 -11.89
CA HIS A 24 10.81 -4.85 -12.55
C HIS A 24 12.17 -5.42 -12.94
N GLY A 25 12.48 -6.64 -12.48
CA GLY A 25 13.67 -7.39 -12.91
C GLY A 25 15.00 -6.72 -12.55
N ASP A 26 15.01 -5.85 -11.54
CA ASP A 26 16.17 -5.10 -11.08
C ASP A 26 17.24 -5.98 -10.42
N CYS A 27 16.86 -7.14 -9.87
CA CYS A 27 17.80 -8.13 -9.37
C CYS A 27 18.38 -8.97 -10.50
N LEU A 28 19.57 -8.60 -11.00
CA LEU A 28 20.25 -9.31 -12.10
C LEU A 28 20.51 -10.81 -11.83
N ASP A 29 20.74 -11.19 -10.57
CA ASP A 29 21.04 -12.58 -10.21
C ASP A 29 19.81 -13.51 -10.31
N SER A 30 18.62 -12.98 -10.01
CA SER A 30 17.40 -13.79 -9.91
C SER A 30 16.29 -13.40 -10.89
N GLY A 31 16.42 -12.27 -11.59
CA GLY A 31 15.39 -11.69 -12.44
C GLY A 31 14.16 -11.18 -11.67
N ARG A 32 14.18 -11.20 -10.34
CA ARG A 32 13.05 -10.77 -9.50
C ARG A 32 13.04 -9.26 -9.35
N SER A 33 11.83 -8.72 -9.15
CA SER A 33 11.59 -7.29 -8.94
C SER A 33 11.75 -6.93 -7.47
N THR A 34 12.18 -5.71 -7.17
CA THR A 34 12.08 -5.11 -5.84
C THR A 34 10.81 -4.26 -5.78
N GLY A 35 9.94 -4.54 -4.82
CA GLY A 35 8.73 -3.77 -4.57
C GLY A 35 8.78 -3.09 -3.22
N GLY A 36 8.27 -1.87 -3.15
CA GLY A 36 8.09 -1.15 -1.89
C GLY A 36 6.75 -0.43 -1.78
N TYR A 37 6.37 -0.14 -0.53
CA TYR A 37 5.22 0.70 -0.23
C TYR A 37 5.51 1.60 0.97
N LEU A 38 4.74 2.68 1.08
CA LEU A 38 4.76 3.65 2.17
C LEU A 38 3.32 4.02 2.54
N THR A 39 2.97 3.82 3.81
CA THR A 39 1.69 4.21 4.39
C THR A 39 1.87 5.41 5.31
N VAL A 40 1.16 6.49 5.01
CA VAL A 40 1.17 7.75 5.75
C VAL A 40 -0.16 7.95 6.47
N MET A 41 -0.11 8.48 7.69
CA MET A 41 -1.28 8.87 8.47
C MET A 41 -0.94 10.07 9.36
N GLY A 42 -1.84 11.05 9.44
CA GLY A 42 -1.60 12.25 10.26
C GLY A 42 -0.36 13.05 9.86
N GLY A 43 0.07 12.94 8.59
CA GLY A 43 1.26 13.60 8.06
C GLY A 43 2.59 12.89 8.35
N GLY A 44 2.59 11.68 8.93
CA GLY A 44 3.80 10.88 9.13
C GLY A 44 3.69 9.46 8.60
N ALA A 45 4.83 8.87 8.27
CA ALA A 45 4.93 7.47 7.87
C ALA A 45 4.64 6.56 9.07
N ILE A 46 3.73 5.60 8.90
CA ILE A 46 3.33 4.63 9.94
C ILE A 46 3.59 3.18 9.54
N GLY A 47 3.88 2.92 8.26
CA GLY A 47 4.30 1.61 7.77
C GLY A 47 5.01 1.74 6.43
N TRP A 48 5.98 0.88 6.20
CA TRP A 48 6.74 0.84 4.96
C TRP A 48 7.36 -0.53 4.75
N SER A 49 7.64 -0.85 3.50
CA SER A 49 8.44 -2.02 3.15
C SER A 49 9.20 -1.74 1.87
N SER A 50 10.37 -2.36 1.72
CA SER A 50 11.08 -2.48 0.46
C SER A 50 11.72 -3.86 0.45
N LYS A 51 11.25 -4.74 -0.42
CA LYS A 51 11.64 -6.15 -0.43
C LYS A 51 11.70 -6.71 -1.84
N LEU A 52 12.60 -7.66 -2.03
CA LEU A 52 12.62 -8.47 -3.23
C LEU A 52 11.34 -9.32 -3.29
N GLN A 53 10.66 -9.30 -4.43
CA GLN A 53 9.45 -10.06 -4.64
C GLN A 53 9.75 -11.57 -4.59
N PRO A 54 8.81 -12.40 -4.09
CA PRO A 54 9.07 -13.83 -3.89
C PRO A 54 9.23 -14.59 -5.21
N ILE A 55 8.60 -14.10 -6.29
CA ILE A 55 8.60 -14.71 -7.63
C ILE A 55 9.10 -13.70 -8.67
N VAL A 56 9.49 -14.21 -9.84
CA VAL A 56 9.83 -13.39 -11.01
C VAL A 56 8.55 -12.91 -11.65
N ALA A 57 8.33 -11.60 -11.67
CA ALA A 57 7.22 -10.98 -12.40
C ALA A 57 7.52 -11.03 -13.90
N LEU A 58 6.49 -11.30 -14.72
CA LEU A 58 6.58 -11.36 -16.17
C LEU A 58 6.47 -9.98 -16.83
N SER A 59 6.06 -8.96 -16.08
CA SER A 59 5.95 -7.57 -16.54
C SER A 59 6.06 -6.59 -15.38
N SER A 60 6.32 -5.31 -15.70
CA SER A 60 6.21 -4.23 -14.72
C SER A 60 4.80 -4.12 -14.13
N THR A 61 3.77 -4.38 -14.93
CA THR A 61 2.37 -4.44 -14.46
C THR A 61 2.17 -5.48 -13.36
N GLU A 62 2.71 -6.69 -13.54
CA GLU A 62 2.62 -7.74 -12.54
C GLU A 62 3.42 -7.40 -11.28
N ALA A 63 4.62 -6.85 -11.45
CA ALA A 63 5.45 -6.40 -10.32
C ALA A 63 4.73 -5.33 -9.48
N GLU A 64 4.13 -4.33 -10.13
CA GLU A 64 3.34 -3.28 -9.49
C GLU A 64 2.10 -3.83 -8.80
N TYR A 65 1.38 -4.74 -9.45
CA TYR A 65 0.20 -5.38 -8.89
C TYR A 65 0.54 -6.22 -7.65
N MET A 66 1.68 -6.92 -7.66
CA MET A 66 2.15 -7.70 -6.52
C MET A 66 2.45 -6.82 -5.31
N VAL A 67 3.18 -5.71 -5.49
CA VAL A 67 3.47 -4.80 -4.36
C VAL A 67 2.21 -4.09 -3.86
N ALA A 68 1.30 -3.70 -4.75
CA ALA A 68 0.01 -3.14 -4.39
C ALA A 68 -0.83 -4.12 -3.55
N THR A 69 -0.77 -5.41 -3.87
CA THR A 69 -1.43 -6.47 -3.09
C THR A 69 -0.84 -6.56 -1.67
N GLU A 70 0.48 -6.44 -1.52
CA GLU A 70 1.13 -6.44 -0.22
C GLU A 70 0.80 -5.18 0.60
N ALA A 71 0.77 -4.01 -0.04
CA ALA A 71 0.35 -2.76 0.58
C ALA A 71 -1.11 -2.82 1.06
N ALA A 72 -2.01 -3.40 0.25
CA ALA A 72 -3.42 -3.57 0.62
C ALA A 72 -3.60 -4.48 1.85
N LYS A 73 -2.80 -5.55 1.97
CA LYS A 73 -2.79 -6.40 3.17
C LYS A 73 -2.37 -5.63 4.42
N GLU A 74 -1.33 -4.80 4.31
CA GLU A 74 -0.86 -3.95 5.41
C GLU A 74 -1.95 -2.96 5.84
N ILE A 75 -2.58 -2.26 4.89
CA ILE A 75 -3.70 -1.34 5.17
C ILE A 75 -4.83 -2.07 5.92
N LEU A 76 -5.21 -3.27 5.45
CA LEU A 76 -6.26 -4.05 6.11
C LEU A 76 -5.88 -4.44 7.54
N TRP A 77 -4.64 -4.84 7.76
CA TRP A 77 -4.11 -5.16 9.09
C TRP A 77 -4.14 -3.93 10.02
N MET A 78 -3.64 -2.78 9.56
CA MET A 78 -3.68 -1.53 10.32
C MET A 78 -5.11 -1.08 10.64
N ARG A 79 -6.05 -1.22 9.69
CA ARG A 79 -7.48 -0.94 9.91
C ARG A 79 -8.06 -1.80 11.03
N ASN A 80 -7.68 -3.07 11.11
CA ASN A 80 -8.14 -3.96 12.19
C ASN A 80 -7.58 -3.51 13.55
N ILE A 81 -6.30 -3.18 13.61
CA ILE A 81 -5.66 -2.68 14.85
C ILE A 81 -6.30 -1.38 15.32
N LEU A 82 -6.50 -0.40 14.43
CA LEU A 82 -7.14 0.86 14.81
C LEU A 82 -8.57 0.67 15.27
N ARG A 83 -9.31 -0.28 14.69
CA ARG A 83 -10.65 -0.65 15.17
C ARG A 83 -10.60 -1.21 16.60
N GLU A 84 -9.61 -2.05 16.93
CA GLU A 84 -9.43 -2.58 18.30
C GLU A 84 -9.09 -1.46 19.30
N PHE A 85 -8.38 -0.41 18.86
CA PHE A 85 -8.12 0.79 19.66
C PHE A 85 -9.29 1.79 19.71
N GLY A 86 -10.46 1.46 19.17
CA GLY A 86 -11.63 2.35 19.17
C GLY A 86 -11.54 3.51 18.17
N LEU A 87 -10.66 3.42 17.17
CA LEU A 87 -10.46 4.38 16.09
C LEU A 87 -10.84 3.78 14.73
N PRO A 88 -12.11 3.37 14.52
CA PRO A 88 -12.53 2.77 13.28
C PRO A 88 -12.33 3.71 12.09
N GLN A 89 -11.82 3.16 11.00
CA GLN A 89 -11.52 3.88 9.77
C GLN A 89 -12.75 3.80 8.86
N HIS A 90 -13.48 4.90 8.73
CA HIS A 90 -14.70 4.94 7.91
C HIS A 90 -14.36 5.28 6.45
N GLY A 91 -14.91 4.52 5.51
CA GLY A 91 -14.66 4.69 4.07
C GLY A 91 -13.45 3.91 3.53
N ALA A 92 -13.24 4.06 2.22
CA ALA A 92 -12.14 3.43 1.49
C ALA A 92 -10.79 4.06 1.88
N SER A 93 -9.73 3.26 1.86
CA SER A 93 -8.36 3.72 2.07
C SER A 93 -7.65 3.86 0.73
N PRO A 94 -7.20 5.07 0.34
CA PRO A 94 -6.43 5.29 -0.87
C PRO A 94 -5.16 4.43 -0.94
N LEU A 95 -4.97 3.80 -2.10
CA LEU A 95 -3.73 3.13 -2.50
C LEU A 95 -3.33 3.68 -3.87
N HIS A 96 -2.21 4.38 -3.90
CA HIS A 96 -1.65 5.06 -5.06
C HIS A 96 -0.66 4.15 -5.76
N ILE A 97 -0.95 3.88 -7.03
CA ILE A 97 -0.14 3.11 -7.97
C ILE A 97 0.05 4.03 -9.17
N ASP A 98 1.26 4.16 -9.70
CA ASP A 98 1.52 5.00 -10.88
C ASP A 98 1.22 4.25 -12.20
N ASN A 99 1.35 2.92 -12.20
CA ASN A 99 1.11 2.05 -13.34
C ASN A 99 -0.39 1.85 -13.60
N GLN A 100 -0.89 2.51 -14.64
CA GLN A 100 -2.30 2.43 -15.07
C GLN A 100 -2.75 1.02 -15.46
N SER A 101 -1.86 0.20 -16.02
CA SER A 101 -2.20 -1.19 -16.34
C SER A 101 -2.45 -1.99 -15.06
N ALA A 102 -1.64 -1.80 -14.02
CA ALA A 102 -1.84 -2.46 -12.72
C ALA A 102 -3.14 -1.98 -12.04
N ILE A 103 -3.48 -0.69 -12.16
CA ILE A 103 -4.77 -0.16 -11.69
C ILE A 103 -5.93 -0.79 -12.46
N SER A 104 -5.80 -0.96 -13.78
CA SER A 104 -6.84 -1.61 -14.59
C SER A 104 -7.05 -3.06 -14.18
N VAL A 105 -5.96 -3.82 -13.98
CA VAL A 105 -6.00 -5.22 -13.51
C VAL A 105 -6.74 -5.32 -12.17
N SER A 106 -6.42 -4.43 -11.22
CA SER A 106 -7.03 -4.47 -9.89
C SER A 106 -8.52 -4.14 -9.86
N LYS A 107 -9.01 -3.35 -10.82
CA LYS A 107 -10.43 -2.96 -10.91
C LYS A 107 -11.29 -3.98 -11.67
N ASN A 108 -10.70 -4.79 -12.54
CA ASN A 108 -11.45 -5.71 -13.38
C ASN A 108 -10.65 -7.01 -13.61
N PRO A 109 -10.76 -7.98 -12.68
CA PRO A 109 -9.98 -9.21 -12.75
C PRO A 109 -10.34 -10.10 -13.95
N GLU A 110 -11.46 -9.83 -14.64
CA GLU A 110 -11.99 -10.67 -15.71
C GLU A 110 -11.33 -10.43 -17.10
N HIS A 111 -10.43 -9.45 -17.21
CA HIS A 111 -9.74 -9.12 -18.47
C HIS A 111 -8.34 -9.71 -18.60
N PHE A 112 -7.89 -10.53 -17.66
CA PHE A 112 -6.61 -11.22 -17.71
C PHE A 112 -6.86 -12.74 -17.67
N GLY A 113 -6.69 -13.37 -18.84
CA GLY A 113 -6.69 -14.82 -19.03
C GLY A 113 -5.30 -15.37 -19.19
#